data_AF-A0A8T2IIT0-F1
#
_entry.id   AF-A0A8T2IIT0-F1
#
_cell.length_a   1.000
_cell.length_b   1.000
_cell.length_c   1.000
_cell.angle_alpha   90.00
_cell.angle_beta   90.00
_cell.angle_gamma   90.00
#
_symmetry.space_group_name_H-M   'P 1'
#
loop_
_entity.id
_entity.type
_entity.pdbx_description
1 polymer ?
#
loop_
_entity_poly.entity_id
_entity_poly.type
_entity_poly.pdbx_seq_one_letter_code
_entity_poly.pdbx_strand_id
1 'polypeptide(L)'
;MRPQLAVPLLTLIMGNVFITLQTKEVVLLDFEKAQGELGWLTHPYGKGWDMLQNVMNGSMIYIYSVCNVQEGEQDNWLRTNWIYRSEAQRIFIDLRFTVRDCNSFPGGSGTCKETFNLYYLESDIDYGTNFQKRQFRKIDTVAPDEITVRDDFASRSVKINVEVRSVGPLTRKGFYVAFQDIGACVALLSVRIYYKKCPSVVQGMALFPETVAGADSQSLAKVSGKCVNNAVSVNGDDPSMHCNTDGEWLVPIGHCLCQPGYERLGDICQDTNVTDTNVTDTIVIRHQCDRYQCDQIPM
;
A
#
# COMPACT_ATOMS: atom_id res chain seq x y z
N MET A 1 33.25 49.12 -29.00
CA MET A 1 32.01 48.32 -29.19
C MET A 1 31.64 47.71 -27.85
N ARG A 2 30.49 48.09 -27.27
CA ARG A 2 30.03 47.60 -25.96
C ARG A 2 29.38 46.22 -26.15
N PRO A 3 29.73 45.18 -25.36
CA PRO A 3 28.96 43.95 -25.34
C PRO A 3 27.70 44.17 -24.48
N GLN A 4 26.55 43.80 -25.05
CA GLN A 4 25.25 43.80 -24.37
C GLN A 4 25.21 42.65 -23.36
N LEU A 5 24.86 42.93 -22.11
CA LEU A 5 24.49 41.89 -21.14
C LEU A 5 23.12 41.34 -21.53
N ALA A 6 23.07 40.06 -21.90
CA ALA A 6 21.83 39.30 -21.99
C ALA A 6 21.40 38.90 -20.56
N VAL A 7 20.23 39.37 -20.15
CA VAL A 7 19.58 38.95 -18.90
C VAL A 7 18.76 37.70 -19.21
N PRO A 8 19.00 36.54 -18.55
CA PRO A 8 18.15 35.37 -18.75
C PRO A 8 16.84 35.57 -17.99
N LEU A 9 15.72 35.45 -18.72
CA LEU A 9 14.38 35.46 -18.18
C LEU A 9 14.14 34.12 -17.45
N LEU A 10 14.20 34.13 -16.12
CA LEU A 10 13.85 32.97 -15.29
C LEU A 10 12.34 32.73 -15.41
N THR A 11 11.95 31.70 -16.15
CA THR A 11 10.56 31.23 -16.17
C THR A 11 10.30 30.44 -14.90
N LEU A 12 9.45 31.01 -14.03
CA LEU A 12 8.99 30.35 -12.81
C LEU A 12 7.97 29.26 -13.21
N ILE A 13 8.42 28.01 -13.29
CA ILE A 13 7.50 26.86 -13.37
C ILE A 13 6.84 26.76 -11.99
N MET A 14 5.62 27.29 -11.88
CA MET A 14 4.71 26.96 -10.78
C MET A 14 4.39 25.48 -10.87
N GLY A 15 5.27 24.64 -10.30
CA GLY A 15 4.97 23.24 -10.08
C GLY A 15 3.73 23.18 -9.20
N ASN A 16 2.61 22.72 -9.74
CA ASN A 16 1.48 22.29 -8.94
C ASN A 16 1.98 21.13 -8.07
N VAL A 17 2.38 21.45 -6.84
CA VAL A 17 2.60 20.46 -5.79
C VAL A 17 1.23 19.91 -5.48
N PHE A 18 0.82 18.86 -6.19
CA PHE A 18 -0.21 17.98 -5.70
C PHE A 18 0.34 17.40 -4.40
N ILE A 19 -0.16 17.90 -3.26
CA ILE A 19 0.04 17.24 -1.97
C ILE A 19 -0.69 15.91 -2.11
N THR A 20 0.01 14.86 -2.51
CA THR A 20 -0.53 13.51 -2.49
C THR A 20 -0.71 13.15 -1.03
N LEU A 21 -1.97 13.06 -0.60
CA LEU A 21 -2.29 12.53 0.71
C LEU A 21 -1.77 11.09 0.76
N GLN A 22 -0.86 10.79 1.70
CA GLN A 22 -0.24 9.48 1.77
C GLN A 22 -1.28 8.39 1.97
N THR A 23 -1.33 7.43 1.05
CA THR A 23 -2.12 6.20 1.16
C THR A 23 -1.82 5.50 2.49
N LYS A 24 -2.87 4.99 3.14
CA LYS A 24 -2.72 4.15 4.33
C LYS A 24 -2.81 2.68 3.95
N GLU A 25 -1.78 1.90 4.30
CA GLU A 25 -1.77 0.45 4.15
C GLU A 25 -2.05 -0.24 5.49
N VAL A 26 -2.99 -1.18 5.49
CA VAL A 26 -3.30 -2.01 6.66
C VAL A 26 -2.82 -3.43 6.41
N VAL A 27 -1.79 -3.83 7.17
CA VAL A 27 -1.10 -5.11 7.02
C VAL A 27 -1.93 -6.24 7.66
N LEU A 28 -2.17 -7.30 6.89
CA LEU A 28 -2.83 -8.53 7.31
C LEU A 28 -1.84 -9.66 7.60
N LEU A 29 -0.69 -9.68 6.90
CA LEU A 29 0.41 -10.62 7.10
C LEU A 29 1.74 -9.94 6.77
N ASP A 30 2.77 -10.20 7.56
CA ASP A 30 4.15 -9.78 7.28
C ASP A 30 5.11 -10.87 7.75
N PHE A 31 5.56 -11.70 6.80
CA PHE A 31 6.44 -12.83 7.10
C PHE A 31 7.81 -12.40 7.61
N GLU A 32 8.40 -11.36 7.00
CA GLU A 32 9.72 -10.85 7.36
C GLU A 32 9.74 -10.32 8.81
N LYS A 33 8.68 -9.61 9.22
CA LYS A 33 8.55 -9.12 10.60
C LYS A 33 8.26 -10.20 11.64
N ALA A 34 7.75 -11.36 11.24
CA ALA A 34 7.45 -12.44 12.16
C ALA A 34 8.68 -13.23 12.63
N GLN A 35 9.86 -12.96 12.07
CA GLN A 35 11.16 -13.48 12.52
C GLN A 35 11.18 -15.00 12.84
N GLY A 36 10.58 -15.81 11.95
CA GLY A 36 10.62 -17.27 12.04
C GLY A 36 9.53 -17.90 12.92
N GLU A 37 8.67 -17.11 13.57
CA GLU A 37 7.58 -17.63 14.40
C GLU A 37 6.40 -18.17 13.55
N LEU A 38 6.30 -17.74 12.29
CA LEU A 38 5.24 -18.16 11.38
C LEU A 38 5.60 -19.43 10.61
N GLY A 39 5.24 -20.58 11.17
CA GLY A 39 5.22 -21.85 10.46
C GLY A 39 4.04 -21.95 9.49
N TRP A 40 4.34 -22.21 8.21
CA TRP A 40 3.38 -22.45 7.13
C TRP A 40 3.35 -23.93 6.73
N LEU A 41 2.23 -24.33 6.13
CA LEU A 41 2.02 -25.72 5.73
C LEU A 41 2.77 -26.01 4.43
N THR A 42 3.52 -27.11 4.42
CA THR A 42 4.22 -27.62 3.25
C THR A 42 3.54 -28.90 2.75
N HIS A 43 3.46 -29.06 1.44
CA HIS A 43 2.91 -30.25 0.81
C HIS A 43 3.65 -30.59 -0.50
N PRO A 44 4.22 -31.79 -0.64
CA PRO A 44 4.25 -32.89 0.32
C PRO A 44 4.98 -32.54 1.62
N TYR A 45 4.56 -33.10 2.75
CA TYR A 45 5.16 -32.77 4.05
C TYR A 45 6.64 -33.21 4.11
N GLY A 46 7.52 -32.32 4.54
CA GLY A 46 8.96 -32.56 4.64
C GLY A 46 9.66 -32.78 3.29
N LYS A 47 9.01 -32.40 2.19
CA LYS A 47 9.55 -32.49 0.83
C LYS A 47 9.16 -31.22 0.06
N GLY A 48 10.15 -30.51 -0.50
CA GLY A 48 9.91 -29.30 -1.27
C GLY A 48 10.30 -28.05 -0.50
N TRP A 49 9.32 -27.24 -0.10
CA TRP A 49 9.58 -26.00 0.62
C TRP A 49 10.03 -26.26 2.05
N ASP A 50 11.14 -25.64 2.44
CA ASP A 50 11.68 -25.67 3.80
C ASP A 50 11.93 -24.25 4.33
N MET A 51 11.69 -24.07 5.62
CA MET A 51 12.06 -22.83 6.29
C MET A 51 13.54 -22.90 6.70
N LEU A 52 14.31 -21.91 6.27
CA LEU A 52 15.73 -21.80 6.58
C LEU A 52 16.00 -20.50 7.31
N GLN A 53 17.00 -20.54 8.19
CA GLN A 53 17.52 -19.38 8.89
C GLN A 53 18.86 -18.97 8.25
N ASN A 54 19.00 -17.69 7.91
CA ASN A 54 20.18 -17.14 7.21
C ASN A 54 20.56 -15.77 7.76
N VAL A 55 21.75 -15.28 7.38
CA VAL A 55 22.21 -13.92 7.73
C VAL A 55 22.31 -13.08 6.47
N MET A 56 21.69 -11.90 6.49
CA MET A 56 21.74 -10.93 5.41
C MET A 56 22.02 -9.54 5.98
N ASN A 57 23.04 -8.85 5.45
CA ASN A 57 23.47 -7.54 5.93
C ASN A 57 23.69 -7.48 7.46
N GLY A 58 24.25 -8.56 8.03
CA GLY A 58 24.53 -8.68 9.47
C GLY A 58 23.31 -8.96 10.34
N SER A 59 22.11 -9.06 9.77
CA SER A 59 20.87 -9.38 10.49
C SER A 59 20.41 -10.80 10.20
N MET A 60 19.81 -11.44 11.21
CA MET A 60 19.20 -12.75 11.05
C MET A 60 17.89 -12.62 10.27
N ILE A 61 17.70 -13.47 9.28
CA ILE A 61 16.49 -13.54 8.45
C ILE A 61 16.00 -14.98 8.36
N TYR A 62 14.70 -15.14 8.12
CA TYR A 62 14.09 -16.43 7.85
C TYR A 62 13.54 -16.41 6.43
N ILE A 63 13.74 -17.50 5.71
CA ILE A 63 13.30 -17.65 4.32
C ILE A 63 12.58 -18.97 4.15
N TYR A 64 11.65 -19.04 3.21
CA TYR A 64 11.17 -20.31 2.68
C TYR A 64 11.89 -20.60 1.37
N SER A 65 12.50 -21.78 1.22
CA SER A 65 13.23 -22.12 0.00
C SER A 65 12.91 -23.53 -0.49
N VAL A 66 12.97 -23.71 -1.81
CA VAL A 66 12.86 -24.99 -2.52
C VAL A 66 13.84 -24.98 -3.68
N CYS A 67 14.52 -26.10 -3.94
CA CYS A 67 15.53 -26.19 -5.01
C CYS A 67 15.65 -27.61 -5.58
N ASN A 68 14.51 -28.26 -5.83
CA ASN A 68 14.44 -29.65 -6.33
C ASN A 68 14.63 -29.73 -7.86
N VAL A 69 15.58 -28.96 -8.41
CA VAL A 69 15.75 -28.79 -9.86
C VAL A 69 16.26 -30.04 -10.58
N GLN A 70 16.87 -30.99 -9.87
CA GLN A 70 17.39 -32.22 -10.48
C GLN A 70 16.37 -33.36 -10.50
N GLU A 71 15.24 -33.17 -9.82
CA GLU A 71 14.18 -34.15 -9.76
C GLU A 71 13.24 -34.02 -10.98
N GLY A 72 12.39 -35.03 -11.18
CA GLY A 72 11.40 -35.05 -12.25
C GLY A 72 10.30 -33.99 -12.07
N GLU A 73 9.09 -34.27 -12.57
CA GLU A 73 7.94 -33.36 -12.40
C GLU A 73 7.69 -33.05 -10.91
N GLN A 74 7.88 -31.78 -10.53
CA GLN A 74 7.67 -31.29 -9.17
C GLN A 74 6.28 -30.67 -9.01
N ASP A 75 5.75 -30.74 -7.78
CA ASP A 75 4.50 -30.11 -7.39
C ASP A 75 4.53 -29.77 -5.89
N ASN A 76 5.41 -28.85 -5.53
CA ASN A 76 5.72 -28.47 -4.15
C ASN A 76 4.92 -27.24 -3.73
N TRP A 77 4.05 -27.39 -2.74
CA TRP A 77 3.17 -26.35 -2.23
C TRP A 77 3.62 -25.84 -0.88
N LEU A 78 3.61 -24.53 -0.73
CA LEU A 78 3.73 -23.82 0.53
C LEU A 78 2.47 -22.98 0.70
N ARG A 79 1.74 -23.14 1.80
CA ARG A 79 0.50 -22.41 2.08
C ARG A 79 0.62 -21.66 3.40
N THR A 80 0.28 -20.38 3.38
CA THR A 80 0.19 -19.56 4.60
C THR A 80 -0.80 -20.15 5.60
N ASN A 81 -0.79 -19.60 6.81
CA ASN A 81 -1.90 -19.77 7.75
C ASN A 81 -3.16 -19.02 7.25
N TRP A 82 -4.30 -19.26 7.89
CA TRP A 82 -5.53 -18.58 7.55
C TRP A 82 -5.44 -17.10 7.96
N ILE A 83 -5.78 -16.22 7.03
CA ILE A 83 -5.68 -14.77 7.21
C ILE A 83 -7.11 -14.23 7.30
N TYR A 84 -7.43 -13.60 8.43
CA TYR A 84 -8.69 -12.89 8.59
C TYR A 84 -8.70 -11.67 7.66
N ARG A 85 -9.71 -11.56 6.81
CA ARG A 85 -9.78 -10.51 5.78
C ARG A 85 -10.03 -9.12 6.37
N SER A 86 -10.69 -9.05 7.53
CA SER A 86 -11.20 -7.80 8.07
C SER A 86 -12.09 -7.08 7.04
N GLU A 87 -11.88 -5.79 6.83
CA GLU A 87 -12.65 -4.96 5.89
C GLU A 87 -12.15 -5.03 4.44
N ALA A 88 -11.04 -5.73 4.19
CA ALA A 88 -10.35 -5.70 2.90
C ALA A 88 -11.22 -6.26 1.77
N GLN A 89 -11.59 -5.46 0.78
CA GLN A 89 -12.27 -5.96 -0.43
C GLN A 89 -11.26 -6.39 -1.50
N ARG A 90 -10.10 -5.75 -1.53
CA ARG A 90 -8.95 -6.08 -2.37
C ARG A 90 -7.72 -6.17 -1.49
N ILE A 91 -6.91 -7.19 -1.70
CA ILE A 91 -5.61 -7.34 -1.04
C ILE A 91 -4.49 -7.17 -2.06
N PHE A 92 -3.34 -6.77 -1.57
CA PHE A 92 -2.07 -6.71 -2.27
C PHE A 92 -1.12 -7.72 -1.62
N ILE A 93 -0.47 -8.52 -2.44
CA ILE A 93 0.50 -9.54 -2.06
C ILE A 93 1.84 -9.05 -2.62
N ASP A 94 2.68 -8.53 -1.74
CA ASP A 94 4.01 -8.02 -2.01
C ASP A 94 5.03 -9.10 -1.63
N LEU A 95 5.78 -9.56 -2.64
CA LEU A 95 6.72 -10.66 -2.55
C LEU A 95 8.14 -10.13 -2.74
N ARG A 96 9.05 -10.52 -1.86
CA ARG A 96 10.49 -10.37 -2.06
C ARG A 96 11.13 -11.74 -2.15
N PHE A 97 11.80 -12.05 -3.25
CA PHE A 97 12.28 -13.41 -3.52
C PHE A 97 13.54 -13.42 -4.38
N THR A 98 14.23 -14.56 -4.42
CA THR A 98 15.34 -14.82 -5.34
C THR A 98 15.02 -16.05 -6.18
N VAL A 99 15.53 -16.06 -7.40
CA VAL A 99 15.48 -17.22 -8.30
C VAL A 99 16.89 -17.44 -8.86
N ARG A 100 17.31 -18.69 -8.89
CA ARG A 100 18.60 -19.09 -9.46
C ARG A 100 18.43 -19.58 -10.91
N ASP A 101 19.32 -19.12 -11.78
CA ASP A 101 19.36 -19.48 -13.21
C ASP A 101 19.56 -20.98 -13.40
N CYS A 102 18.75 -21.59 -14.27
CA CYS A 102 18.81 -23.03 -14.56
C CYS A 102 20.15 -23.44 -15.19
N ASN A 103 20.77 -22.55 -15.98
CA ASN A 103 22.08 -22.81 -16.58
C ASN A 103 23.21 -22.80 -15.55
N SER A 104 22.95 -22.24 -14.36
CA SER A 104 23.91 -22.19 -13.27
C SER A 104 24.11 -23.54 -12.58
N PHE A 105 23.31 -24.58 -12.87
CA PHE A 105 23.48 -25.91 -12.31
C PHE A 105 24.44 -26.80 -13.13
N PRO A 106 25.37 -27.53 -12.49
CA PRO A 106 26.20 -28.51 -13.17
C PRO A 106 25.35 -29.64 -13.77
N GLY A 107 25.66 -30.07 -14.99
CA GLY A 107 24.97 -31.17 -15.67
C GLY A 107 23.73 -30.77 -16.48
N GLY A 108 23.23 -29.53 -16.32
CA GLY A 108 22.01 -29.05 -16.97
C GLY A 108 20.76 -29.75 -16.44
N SER A 109 19.71 -28.99 -16.14
CA SER A 109 18.42 -29.58 -15.78
C SER A 109 17.37 -29.24 -16.84
N GLY A 110 17.01 -30.26 -17.63
CA GLY A 110 15.92 -30.14 -18.61
C GLY A 110 14.54 -29.97 -17.97
N THR A 111 14.41 -30.24 -16.66
CA THR A 111 13.18 -30.09 -15.89
C THR A 111 13.13 -28.77 -15.11
N CYS A 112 14.26 -28.06 -14.99
CA CYS A 112 14.37 -26.83 -14.23
C CYS A 112 13.48 -25.72 -14.78
N LYS A 113 12.91 -24.94 -13.86
CA LYS A 113 12.09 -23.76 -14.12
C LYS A 113 12.67 -22.56 -13.38
N GLU A 114 12.31 -21.37 -13.86
CA GLU A 114 12.73 -20.09 -13.27
C GLU A 114 11.51 -19.29 -12.80
N THR A 115 10.38 -19.98 -12.59
CA THR A 115 9.11 -19.40 -12.19
C THR A 115 8.43 -20.28 -11.16
N PHE A 116 7.58 -19.67 -10.34
CA PHE A 116 6.68 -20.37 -9.43
C PHE A 116 5.28 -19.78 -9.59
N ASN A 117 4.25 -20.50 -9.16
CA ASN A 117 2.88 -20.05 -9.28
C ASN A 117 2.35 -19.54 -7.94
N LEU A 118 1.62 -18.42 -7.98
CA LEU A 118 0.95 -17.83 -6.84
C LEU A 118 -0.54 -18.16 -6.87
N TYR A 119 -1.12 -18.55 -5.73
CA TYR A 119 -2.51 -18.95 -5.60
C TYR A 119 -3.18 -18.33 -4.37
N TYR A 120 -4.51 -18.28 -4.38
CA TYR A 120 -5.31 -17.99 -3.18
C TYR A 120 -6.53 -18.90 -3.05
N LEU A 121 -7.06 -18.97 -1.83
CA LEU A 121 -8.31 -19.66 -1.50
C LEU A 121 -9.07 -18.87 -0.43
N GLU A 122 -10.28 -18.44 -0.72
CA GLU A 122 -11.20 -17.86 0.26
C GLU A 122 -11.91 -18.93 1.09
N SER A 123 -12.01 -18.72 2.40
CA SER A 123 -12.78 -19.59 3.31
C SER A 123 -13.39 -18.80 4.47
N ASP A 124 -14.53 -19.29 4.96
CA ASP A 124 -15.18 -18.71 6.14
C ASP A 124 -14.64 -19.27 7.46
N ILE A 125 -13.83 -20.33 7.39
CA ILE A 125 -13.21 -21.02 8.52
C ILE A 125 -11.77 -21.40 8.20
N ASP A 126 -10.97 -21.57 9.26
CA ASP A 126 -9.63 -22.15 9.15
C ASP A 126 -9.72 -23.68 9.03
N TYR A 127 -9.25 -24.23 7.91
CA TYR A 127 -9.12 -25.66 7.65
C TYR A 127 -7.91 -26.31 8.34
N GLY A 128 -7.07 -25.54 9.05
CA GLY A 128 -5.89 -26.04 9.73
C GLY A 128 -4.96 -26.76 8.75
N THR A 129 -4.61 -28.01 9.05
CA THR A 129 -3.71 -28.82 8.21
C THR A 129 -4.39 -29.51 7.02
N ASN A 130 -5.72 -29.44 6.89
CA ASN A 130 -6.41 -30.01 5.74
C ASN A 130 -6.14 -29.17 4.49
N PHE A 131 -5.37 -29.74 3.56
CA PHE A 131 -4.92 -29.05 2.35
C PHE A 131 -5.47 -29.73 1.09
N GLN A 132 -6.11 -28.93 0.22
CA GLN A 132 -6.76 -29.41 -1.00
C GLN A 132 -6.37 -28.52 -2.19
N LYS A 133 -5.36 -28.95 -2.96
CA LYS A 133 -4.80 -28.21 -4.11
C LYS A 133 -5.88 -27.66 -5.05
N ARG A 134 -6.86 -28.49 -5.40
CA ARG A 134 -7.95 -28.17 -6.34
C ARG A 134 -8.85 -26.99 -5.95
N GLN A 135 -8.85 -26.57 -4.68
CA GLN A 135 -9.66 -25.45 -4.22
C GLN A 135 -8.99 -24.11 -4.50
N PHE A 136 -7.65 -24.10 -4.64
CA PHE A 136 -6.89 -22.89 -4.87
C PHE A 136 -7.08 -22.37 -6.30
N ARG A 137 -7.25 -21.06 -6.40
CA ARG A 137 -7.32 -20.33 -7.67
C ARG A 137 -5.97 -19.71 -7.96
N LYS A 138 -5.46 -19.93 -9.18
CA LYS A 138 -4.20 -19.34 -9.63
C LYS A 138 -4.37 -17.83 -9.77
N ILE A 139 -3.45 -17.07 -9.18
CA ILE A 139 -3.33 -15.62 -9.32
C ILE A 139 -2.46 -15.34 -10.53
N ASP A 140 -1.23 -15.84 -10.51
CA ASP A 140 -0.25 -15.60 -11.58
C ASP A 140 0.88 -16.65 -11.57
N THR A 141 1.64 -16.69 -12.66
CA THR A 141 2.99 -17.27 -12.70
C THR A 141 3.99 -16.15 -12.42
N VAL A 142 4.70 -16.22 -11.29
CA VAL A 142 5.70 -15.23 -10.89
C VAL A 142 7.05 -15.58 -11.48
N ALA A 143 7.67 -14.60 -12.15
CA ALA A 143 9.00 -14.68 -12.73
C ALA A 143 9.91 -13.61 -12.10
N PRO A 144 11.22 -13.83 -12.05
CA PRO A 144 12.17 -12.81 -11.62
C PRO A 144 12.42 -11.77 -12.73
N ASP A 145 12.62 -10.52 -12.34
CA ASP A 145 13.19 -9.48 -13.19
C ASP A 145 14.72 -9.65 -13.33
N GLU A 146 15.37 -10.04 -12.23
CA GLU A 146 16.80 -10.37 -12.16
C GLU A 146 17.02 -11.79 -11.65
N ILE A 147 17.80 -12.57 -12.40
CA ILE A 147 18.10 -13.96 -12.07
C ILE A 147 19.50 -14.10 -11.49
N THR A 148 19.66 -14.93 -10.45
CA THR A 148 20.96 -15.17 -9.80
C THR A 148 21.76 -16.20 -10.59
N VAL A 149 22.90 -15.80 -11.14
CA VAL A 149 23.77 -16.65 -11.98
C VAL A 149 24.97 -17.22 -11.20
N ARG A 150 25.82 -18.05 -11.84
CA ARG A 150 26.99 -18.67 -11.17
C ARG A 150 27.93 -17.65 -10.52
N ASP A 151 28.23 -16.57 -11.23
CA ASP A 151 29.20 -15.57 -10.79
C ASP A 151 28.71 -14.75 -9.59
N ASP A 152 27.38 -14.64 -9.43
CA ASP A 152 26.76 -13.99 -8.28
C ASP A 152 27.04 -14.75 -6.98
N PHE A 153 27.13 -16.09 -7.01
CA PHE A 153 27.52 -16.88 -5.83
C PHE A 153 28.96 -16.61 -5.41
N ALA A 154 29.87 -16.48 -6.38
CA ALA A 154 31.28 -16.19 -6.10
C ALA A 154 31.48 -14.79 -5.52
N SER A 155 30.72 -13.81 -6.02
CA SER A 155 30.73 -12.43 -5.54
C SER A 155 29.82 -12.16 -4.34
N ARG A 156 29.07 -13.17 -3.88
CA ARG A 156 28.04 -13.06 -2.82
C ARG A 156 27.00 -11.97 -3.11
N SER A 157 26.68 -11.78 -4.39
CA SER A 157 25.66 -10.85 -4.85
C SER A 157 24.31 -11.55 -4.87
N VAL A 158 23.32 -11.04 -4.15
CA VAL A 158 21.98 -11.65 -4.10
C VAL A 158 21.02 -10.80 -4.92
N LYS A 159 20.39 -11.39 -5.95
CA LYS A 159 19.42 -10.72 -6.81
C LYS A 159 18.01 -10.83 -6.23
N ILE A 160 17.63 -9.83 -5.44
CA ILE A 160 16.32 -9.77 -4.79
C ILE A 160 15.32 -9.13 -5.75
N ASN A 161 14.30 -9.90 -6.11
CA ASN A 161 13.17 -9.50 -6.94
C ASN A 161 12.02 -9.03 -6.06
N VAL A 162 11.23 -8.09 -6.56
CA VAL A 162 10.03 -7.58 -5.90
C VAL A 162 8.86 -7.70 -6.86
N GLU A 163 7.82 -8.42 -6.46
CA GLU A 163 6.61 -8.55 -7.27
C GLU A 163 5.36 -8.32 -6.44
N VAL A 164 4.47 -7.47 -6.96
CA VAL A 164 3.19 -7.14 -6.32
C VAL A 164 2.06 -7.65 -7.19
N ARG A 165 1.15 -8.44 -6.58
CA ARG A 165 -0.09 -8.87 -7.21
C ARG A 165 -1.27 -8.48 -6.34
N SER A 166 -2.44 -8.26 -6.95
CA SER A 166 -3.66 -7.93 -6.22
C SER A 166 -4.78 -8.92 -6.49
N VAL A 167 -5.62 -9.15 -5.49
CA VAL A 167 -6.77 -10.06 -5.55
C VAL A 167 -8.00 -9.38 -4.95
N GLY A 168 -9.11 -9.42 -5.66
CA GLY A 168 -10.41 -8.91 -5.22
C GLY A 168 -11.46 -9.03 -6.35
N PRO A 169 -12.75 -8.80 -6.07
CA PRO A 169 -13.34 -8.61 -4.74
C PRO A 169 -13.29 -9.89 -3.89
N LEU A 170 -12.81 -9.76 -2.65
CA LEU A 170 -12.91 -10.81 -1.64
C LEU A 170 -14.25 -10.70 -0.91
N THR A 171 -14.88 -11.84 -0.66
CA THR A 171 -16.26 -11.95 -0.14
C THR A 171 -16.36 -12.77 1.15
N ARG A 172 -15.47 -13.73 1.39
CA ARG A 172 -15.51 -14.61 2.58
C ARG A 172 -14.80 -14.00 3.79
N LYS A 173 -14.91 -14.63 4.96
CA LYS A 173 -14.31 -14.09 6.21
C LYS A 173 -12.78 -14.03 6.18
N GLY A 174 -12.12 -14.91 5.44
CA GLY A 174 -10.67 -14.94 5.34
C GLY A 174 -10.20 -15.73 4.13
N PHE A 175 -8.89 -15.90 4.04
CA PHE A 175 -8.26 -16.54 2.90
C PHE A 175 -6.89 -17.15 3.25
N TYR A 176 -6.39 -17.98 2.33
CA TYR A 176 -5.03 -18.46 2.29
C TYR A 176 -4.33 -17.94 1.04
N VAL A 177 -3.02 -17.75 1.12
CA VAL A 177 -2.14 -17.61 -0.05
C VAL A 177 -1.27 -18.87 -0.13
N ALA A 178 -0.98 -19.32 -1.35
CA ALA A 178 -0.11 -20.46 -1.56
C ALA A 178 0.84 -20.25 -2.74
N PHE A 179 1.99 -20.90 -2.64
CA PHE A 179 3.09 -20.86 -3.59
C PHE A 179 3.32 -22.29 -4.08
N GLN A 180 3.25 -22.49 -5.38
CA GLN A 180 3.51 -23.77 -6.01
C GLN A 180 4.79 -23.67 -6.82
N ASP A 181 5.76 -24.50 -6.44
CA ASP A 181 6.96 -24.76 -7.21
C ASP A 181 6.75 -26.00 -8.09
N ILE A 182 7.20 -25.88 -9.34
CA ILE A 182 7.13 -26.92 -10.39
C ILE A 182 8.53 -27.31 -10.90
N GLY A 183 9.58 -27.05 -10.13
CA GLY A 183 10.96 -27.45 -10.44
C GLY A 183 11.94 -26.29 -10.54
N ALA A 184 11.71 -25.21 -9.79
CA ALA A 184 12.57 -24.05 -9.70
C ALA A 184 13.49 -24.10 -8.48
N CYS A 185 14.46 -23.19 -8.44
CA CYS A 185 15.27 -22.92 -7.26
C CYS A 185 14.96 -21.51 -6.75
N VAL A 186 14.08 -21.44 -5.75
CA VAL A 186 13.45 -20.21 -5.26
C VAL A 186 13.73 -20.05 -3.76
N ALA A 187 13.93 -18.82 -3.33
CA ALA A 187 13.83 -18.44 -1.93
C ALA A 187 12.88 -17.24 -1.76
N LEU A 188 11.84 -17.40 -0.94
CA LEU A 188 10.95 -16.34 -0.51
C LEU A 188 11.53 -15.69 0.75
N LEU A 189 11.91 -14.42 0.64
CA LEU A 189 12.47 -13.61 1.72
C LEU A 189 11.38 -12.86 2.49
N SER A 190 10.36 -12.38 1.78
CA SER A 190 9.27 -11.61 2.37
C SER A 190 7.96 -11.91 1.65
N VAL A 191 6.90 -12.01 2.44
CA VAL A 191 5.52 -12.07 1.97
C VAL A 191 4.75 -11.10 2.85
N ARG A 192 4.38 -9.96 2.27
CA ARG A 192 3.60 -8.93 2.94
C ARG A 192 2.25 -8.81 2.26
N ILE A 193 1.19 -9.06 3.03
CA ILE A 193 -0.18 -8.97 2.54
C ILE A 193 -0.87 -7.82 3.25
N TYR A 194 -1.45 -6.92 2.49
CA TYR A 194 -2.10 -5.72 3.03
C TYR A 194 -3.27 -5.28 2.15
N TYR A 195 -4.07 -4.36 2.65
CA TYR A 195 -5.06 -3.64 1.86
C TYR A 195 -4.92 -2.14 2.06
N LYS A 196 -5.43 -1.36 1.12
CA LYS A 196 -5.28 0.09 1.11
C LYS A 196 -6.55 0.78 1.63
N LYS A 197 -6.36 1.93 2.28
CA LYS A 197 -7.40 2.83 2.73
C LYS A 197 -7.02 4.27 2.39
N CYS A 198 -8.01 5.08 2.06
CA CYS A 198 -7.87 6.52 2.09
C CYS A 198 -7.89 6.98 3.56
N PRO A 199 -6.84 7.68 4.05
CA PRO A 199 -6.75 8.09 5.45
C PRO A 199 -7.82 9.14 5.79
N SER A 200 -8.13 9.30 7.08
CA SER A 200 -8.99 10.41 7.50
C SER A 200 -8.30 11.75 7.21
N VAL A 201 -9.03 12.71 6.61
CA VAL A 201 -8.48 14.03 6.24
C VAL A 201 -9.50 15.14 6.47
N VAL A 202 -9.03 16.33 6.81
CA VAL A 202 -9.82 17.55 6.72
C VAL A 202 -9.43 18.29 5.44
N GLN A 203 -10.39 18.51 4.55
CA GLN A 203 -10.16 19.26 3.31
C GLN A 203 -11.35 20.17 3.02
N GLY A 204 -11.08 21.44 2.71
CA GLY A 204 -12.13 22.44 2.51
C GLY A 204 -13.05 22.60 3.73
N MET A 205 -12.50 22.53 4.95
CA MET A 205 -13.24 22.57 6.23
C MET A 205 -14.28 21.44 6.40
N ALA A 206 -14.12 20.34 5.66
CA ALA A 206 -14.90 19.13 5.85
C ALA A 206 -13.98 17.96 6.23
N LEU A 207 -14.38 17.20 7.25
CA LEU A 207 -13.78 15.94 7.64
C LEU A 207 -14.29 14.82 6.74
N PHE A 208 -13.37 14.13 6.08
CA PHE A 208 -13.61 12.90 5.35
C PHE A 208 -13.09 11.73 6.18
N PRO A 209 -13.93 10.74 6.51
CA PRO A 209 -13.53 9.61 7.35
C PRO A 209 -12.59 8.66 6.59
N GLU A 210 -11.81 7.89 7.34
CA GLU A 210 -11.04 6.79 6.77
C GLU A 210 -11.95 5.84 5.98
N THR A 211 -11.58 5.53 4.74
CA THR A 211 -12.42 4.76 3.81
C THR A 211 -11.60 3.65 3.15
N VAL A 212 -12.15 2.44 3.10
CA VAL A 212 -11.51 1.29 2.42
C VAL A 212 -11.46 1.54 0.91
N ALA A 213 -10.28 1.34 0.31
CA ALA A 213 -10.13 1.44 -1.14
C ALA A 213 -11.00 0.40 -1.86
N GLY A 214 -11.58 0.79 -2.99
CA GLY A 214 -12.59 -0.01 -3.67
C GLY A 214 -12.10 -1.37 -4.19
N ALA A 215 -13.05 -2.28 -4.44
CA ALA A 215 -12.76 -3.65 -4.82
C ALA A 215 -12.18 -3.83 -6.24
N ASP A 216 -12.56 -2.95 -7.18
CA ASP A 216 -12.25 -3.08 -8.62
C ASP A 216 -11.42 -1.90 -9.12
N SER A 217 -10.55 -2.11 -10.11
CA SER A 217 -9.65 -1.08 -10.65
C SER A 217 -10.35 0.17 -11.22
N GLN A 218 -11.65 0.08 -11.50
CA GLN A 218 -12.48 1.20 -11.97
C GLN A 218 -13.36 1.81 -10.87
N SER A 219 -13.31 1.25 -9.65
CA SER A 219 -14.16 1.71 -8.55
C SER A 219 -13.61 3.01 -7.94
N LEU A 220 -14.46 4.02 -7.89
CA LEU A 220 -14.24 5.28 -7.18
C LEU A 220 -15.33 5.40 -6.12
N ALA A 221 -14.98 5.17 -4.86
CA ALA A 221 -15.94 5.27 -3.77
C ALA A 221 -16.20 6.75 -3.48
N LYS A 222 -17.40 7.25 -3.83
CA LYS A 222 -17.84 8.59 -3.42
C LYS A 222 -18.08 8.60 -1.91
N VAL A 223 -17.43 9.53 -1.22
CA VAL A 223 -17.51 9.71 0.24
C VAL A 223 -18.01 11.11 0.54
N SER A 224 -19.08 11.18 1.32
CA SER A 224 -19.57 12.44 1.87
C SER A 224 -18.72 12.84 3.06
N GLY A 225 -18.18 14.06 3.03
CA GLY A 225 -17.52 14.70 4.15
C GLY A 225 -18.55 15.37 5.06
N LYS A 226 -18.13 15.68 6.28
CA LYS A 226 -18.93 16.43 7.25
C LYS A 226 -18.19 17.71 7.61
N CYS A 227 -18.86 18.86 7.58
CA CYS A 227 -18.23 20.11 8.04
C CYS A 227 -17.64 19.95 9.45
N VAL A 228 -16.45 20.50 9.65
CA VAL A 228 -15.83 20.56 10.98
C VAL A 228 -16.71 21.36 11.95
N ASN A 229 -16.46 21.22 13.25
CA ASN A 229 -17.24 21.94 14.25
C ASN A 229 -17.21 23.46 13.97
N ASN A 230 -18.35 24.11 14.13
CA ASN A 230 -18.56 25.54 13.85
C ASN A 230 -18.32 25.93 12.39
N ALA A 231 -18.47 25.01 11.44
CA ALA A 231 -18.51 25.27 10.01
C ALA A 231 -19.85 24.81 9.39
N VAL A 232 -20.20 25.41 8.26
CA VAL A 232 -21.43 25.12 7.50
C VAL A 232 -21.13 25.01 6.01
N SER A 233 -21.83 24.11 5.32
CA SER A 233 -21.73 23.92 3.87
C SER A 233 -22.28 25.13 3.13
N VAL A 234 -21.56 25.63 2.11
CA VAL A 234 -21.97 26.83 1.35
C VAL A 234 -23.26 26.62 0.56
N ASN A 235 -23.44 25.43 -0.03
CA ASN A 235 -24.55 25.14 -0.94
C ASN A 235 -25.68 24.31 -0.29
N GLY A 236 -25.64 24.10 1.03
CA GLY A 236 -26.55 23.20 1.74
C GLY A 236 -26.29 21.70 1.54
N ASP A 237 -25.55 21.33 0.49
CA ASP A 237 -25.05 19.97 0.27
C ASP A 237 -23.71 19.74 0.97
N ASP A 238 -23.57 18.56 1.59
CA ASP A 238 -22.31 18.12 2.18
C ASP A 238 -21.21 17.99 1.12
N PRO A 239 -19.97 18.46 1.40
CA PRO A 239 -18.83 18.26 0.51
C PRO A 239 -18.58 16.77 0.25
N SER A 240 -18.04 16.41 -0.91
CA SER A 240 -17.75 15.01 -1.24
C SER A 240 -16.38 14.83 -1.90
N MET A 241 -15.78 13.66 -1.71
CA MET A 241 -14.51 13.24 -2.32
C MET A 241 -14.65 11.82 -2.88
N HIS A 242 -13.70 11.39 -3.70
CA HIS A 242 -13.65 10.01 -4.18
C HIS A 242 -12.38 9.32 -3.68
N CYS A 243 -12.51 8.13 -3.11
CA CYS A 243 -11.40 7.27 -2.73
C CYS A 243 -11.14 6.27 -3.87
N ASN A 244 -9.92 6.27 -4.41
CA ASN A 244 -9.52 5.35 -5.48
C ASN A 244 -8.98 4.01 -4.94
N THR A 245 -8.64 3.09 -5.85
CA THR A 245 -8.10 1.76 -5.49
C THR A 245 -6.70 1.79 -4.89
N ASP A 246 -5.95 2.87 -5.10
CA ASP A 246 -4.64 3.08 -4.51
C ASP A 246 -4.71 3.73 -3.14
N GLY A 247 -5.92 3.89 -2.58
CA GLY A 247 -6.14 4.52 -1.27
C GLY A 247 -5.79 6.01 -1.27
N GLU A 248 -5.87 6.66 -2.43
CA GLU A 248 -5.67 8.09 -2.58
C GLU A 248 -7.02 8.80 -2.70
N TRP A 249 -7.07 9.97 -2.08
CA TRP A 249 -8.18 10.89 -2.21
C TRP A 249 -8.08 11.70 -3.50
N LEU A 250 -9.15 11.69 -4.29
CA LEU A 250 -9.29 12.52 -5.48
C LEU A 250 -9.92 13.88 -5.16
N VAL A 251 -10.02 14.74 -6.18
CA VAL A 251 -10.43 16.15 -6.05
C VAL A 251 -11.74 16.31 -5.26
N PRO A 252 -11.77 17.18 -4.24
CA PRO A 252 -12.99 17.48 -3.48
C PRO A 252 -14.00 18.29 -4.29
N ILE A 253 -15.27 18.01 -4.05
CA ILE A 253 -16.44 18.70 -4.60
C ILE A 253 -17.18 19.37 -3.45
N GLY A 254 -17.25 20.70 -3.47
CA GLY A 254 -17.82 21.48 -2.37
C GLY A 254 -16.83 21.76 -1.25
N HIS A 255 -17.23 22.63 -0.31
CA HIS A 255 -16.47 22.99 0.89
C HIS A 255 -17.40 23.56 1.96
N CYS A 256 -16.89 23.67 3.18
CA CYS A 256 -17.53 24.37 4.29
C CYS A 256 -16.83 25.69 4.60
N LEU A 257 -17.54 26.60 5.25
CA LEU A 257 -17.02 27.86 5.78
C LEU A 257 -17.29 27.93 7.28
N CYS A 258 -16.37 28.54 8.03
CA CYS A 258 -16.61 28.81 9.45
C CYS A 258 -17.85 29.69 9.61
N GLN A 259 -18.65 29.38 10.63
CA GLN A 259 -19.83 30.14 10.99
C GLN A 259 -19.45 31.54 11.48
N PRO A 260 -20.37 32.52 11.44
CA PRO A 260 -20.13 33.84 12.00
C PRO A 260 -19.64 33.77 13.45
N GLY A 261 -18.59 34.52 13.78
CA GLY A 261 -17.92 34.48 15.08
C GLY A 261 -16.76 33.49 15.18
N TYR A 262 -16.54 32.67 14.14
CA TYR A 262 -15.41 31.74 14.06
C TYR A 262 -14.49 32.07 12.88
N GLU A 263 -13.19 31.89 13.07
CA GLU A 263 -12.18 32.02 12.02
C GLU A 263 -11.45 30.69 11.78
N ARG A 264 -10.94 30.53 10.56
CA ARG A 264 -10.19 29.33 10.19
C ARG A 264 -8.79 29.40 10.79
N LEU A 265 -8.47 28.47 11.68
CA LEU A 265 -7.12 28.22 12.14
C LEU A 265 -6.70 26.81 11.74
N GLY A 266 -5.91 26.68 10.67
CA GLY A 266 -5.54 25.38 10.11
C GLY A 266 -6.75 24.62 9.59
N ASP A 267 -7.06 23.50 10.26
CA ASP A 267 -8.16 22.57 9.95
C ASP A 267 -9.36 22.67 10.90
N ILE A 268 -9.39 23.70 11.76
CA ILE A 268 -10.48 23.97 12.69
C ILE A 268 -11.06 25.38 12.50
N CYS A 269 -12.30 25.55 12.96
CA CYS A 269 -12.92 26.86 13.14
C CYS A 269 -12.86 27.25 14.61
N GLN A 270 -12.07 28.26 14.95
CA GLN A 270 -11.84 28.75 16.30
C GLN A 270 -12.66 30.01 16.57
N ASP A 271 -13.23 30.11 17.77
CA ASP A 271 -14.02 31.28 18.18
C ASP A 271 -13.09 32.50 18.31
N THR A 272 -13.46 33.56 17.59
CA THR A 272 -12.76 34.84 17.55
C THR A 272 -12.74 35.57 18.91
N ASN A 273 -13.58 35.17 19.87
CA ASN A 273 -13.64 35.73 21.22
C ASN A 273 -12.76 34.99 22.24
N VAL A 274 -12.08 33.90 21.84
CA VAL A 274 -11.09 33.26 22.71
C VAL A 274 -9.81 34.09 22.63
N THR A 275 -9.80 35.21 23.37
CA THR A 275 -8.57 35.88 23.75
C THR A 275 -7.70 34.84 24.44
N ASP A 276 -6.52 34.59 23.90
CA ASP A 276 -5.47 33.80 24.54
C ASP A 276 -5.23 34.36 25.95
N THR A 277 -5.80 33.73 26.97
CA THR A 277 -5.73 34.20 28.37
C THR A 277 -4.32 34.05 28.98
N ASN A 278 -3.28 33.86 28.16
CA ASN A 278 -1.89 33.73 28.59
C ASN A 278 -0.91 34.65 27.83
N VAL A 279 -1.37 35.79 27.29
CA VAL A 279 -0.45 36.89 26.99
C VAL A 279 -0.72 38.03 27.96
N THR A 280 0.10 38.08 29.01
CA THR A 280 0.20 39.22 29.91
C THR A 280 0.38 40.52 29.11
N ASP A 281 -0.55 41.45 29.31
CA ASP A 281 -0.48 42.90 29.08
C ASP A 281 0.60 43.39 28.10
N THR A 282 0.22 43.76 26.87
CA THR A 282 0.25 45.17 26.42
C THR A 282 -0.25 45.37 24.98
N ILE A 283 -1.16 46.35 24.85
CA ILE A 283 -1.45 47.22 23.69
C ILE A 283 -2.36 46.67 22.58
N VAL A 284 -3.52 47.33 22.49
CA VAL A 284 -4.59 47.27 21.50
C VAL A 284 -4.15 47.80 20.12
N ILE A 285 -5.01 47.53 19.13
CA ILE A 285 -5.27 48.12 17.80
C ILE A 285 -4.50 47.51 16.61
N ARG A 286 -5.11 47.17 15.45
CA ARG A 286 -6.35 47.66 14.81
C ARG A 286 -6.70 46.79 13.58
N HIS A 287 -7.96 46.92 13.15
CA HIS A 287 -8.51 46.65 11.82
C HIS A 287 -7.55 46.41 10.65
N GLN A 288 -7.90 45.41 9.83
CA GLN A 288 -7.66 45.45 8.39
C GLN A 288 -8.92 45.00 7.63
N CYS A 289 -9.88 45.92 7.49
CA CYS A 289 -10.72 45.92 6.30
C CYS A 289 -9.83 46.43 5.16
N ASP A 290 -9.36 45.52 4.30
CA ASP A 290 -8.69 45.93 3.08
C ASP A 290 -9.70 46.54 2.10
N ARG A 291 -9.30 47.72 1.66
CA ARG A 291 -10.07 48.71 0.93
C ARG A 291 -10.11 48.31 -0.54
N TYR A 292 -11.20 47.71 -1.02
CA TYR A 292 -11.86 47.98 -2.32
C TYR A 292 -13.18 47.18 -2.36
N GLN A 293 -14.30 47.88 -2.59
CA GLN A 293 -15.67 47.37 -2.80
C GLN A 293 -16.48 46.90 -1.58
N CYS A 294 -16.88 47.86 -0.75
CA CYS A 294 -18.21 47.83 -0.14
C CYS A 294 -18.91 49.13 -0.52
N ASP A 295 -19.45 49.16 -1.72
CA ASP A 295 -20.35 50.20 -2.18
C ASP A 295 -21.63 49.53 -2.68
N GLN A 296 -22.76 50.00 -2.15
CA GLN A 296 -24.12 49.88 -2.66
C GLN A 296 -24.87 48.53 -2.50
N ILE A 297 -25.60 48.38 -1.39
CA ILE A 297 -26.99 47.87 -1.44
C ILE A 297 -27.84 48.73 -0.48
N PRO A 298 -28.92 49.39 -0.95
CA PRO A 298 -29.75 50.27 -0.14
C PRO A 298 -30.71 49.49 0.77
N MET A 299 -31.14 50.16 1.85
CA MET A 299 -32.06 49.69 2.89
C MET A 299 -33.38 49.13 2.36
#